data_AF-A0A246BP14-F1
#
_entry.id   AF-A0A246BP14-F1
#
_cell.length_a   1.000
_cell.length_b   1.000
_cell.length_c   1.000
_cell.angle_alpha   90.00
_cell.angle_beta   90.00
_cell.angle_gamma   90.00
#
_symmetry.space_group_name_H-M   'P 1'
#
loop_
_entity.id
_entity.type
_entity.pdbx_description
1 polymer ?
#
loop_
_entity_poly.entity_id
_entity_poly.type
_entity_poly.pdbx_seq_one_letter_code
_entity_poly.pdbx_strand_id
1 'polypeptide(L)'
;MIYERLPRPDGLQLTREQLRVYMMCNGRRALEEVAALTRLPLGELQSALKDLQQLNLLAPAATPAAPAVPLPAQLQQQLMQEAQAALNALPDDALPSAEVQAPPAAELPPVPHTLPEISAHLRGVLTEHLGGRAAPYVAQISACRDLTELGALVPKMAAKIKLVIHEQAGSALKDAFAQCLAAHAAQEAARA
;
A
#
# COMPACT_ATOMS: atom_id res chain seq x y z
N MET A 1 15.33 8.16 -9.87
CA MET A 1 14.28 8.93 -9.15
C MET A 1 12.94 8.68 -9.81
N ILE A 2 11.92 8.38 -9.02
CA ILE A 2 10.55 8.14 -9.48
C ILE A 2 9.68 9.33 -9.05
N TYR A 3 8.78 9.78 -9.92
CA TYR A 3 7.87 10.88 -9.60
C TYR A 3 6.44 10.35 -9.49
N GLU A 4 5.81 10.62 -8.36
CA GLU A 4 4.41 10.32 -8.08
C GLU A 4 3.53 11.55 -8.32
N ARG A 5 2.31 11.28 -8.80
CA ARG A 5 1.36 12.30 -9.20
C ARG A 5 0.49 12.70 -8.02
N LEU A 6 0.48 13.99 -7.71
CA LEU A 6 -0.44 14.58 -6.75
C LEU A 6 -1.73 15.02 -7.45
N PRO A 7 -2.88 15.08 -6.74
CA PRO A 7 -4.14 15.53 -7.33
C PRO A 7 -4.00 16.95 -7.88
N ARG A 8 -4.40 17.13 -9.15
CA ARG A 8 -4.34 18.44 -9.82
C ARG A 8 -5.38 19.38 -9.20
N PRO A 9 -5.00 20.59 -8.74
CA PRO A 9 -5.95 21.61 -8.34
C PRO A 9 -6.72 22.13 -9.56
N ASP A 10 -8.01 22.37 -9.40
CA ASP A 10 -8.89 22.89 -10.45
C ASP A 10 -8.41 24.27 -10.95
N GLY A 11 -8.40 24.47 -12.27
CA GLY A 11 -8.05 25.75 -12.91
C GLY A 11 -6.58 25.94 -13.31
N LEU A 12 -5.68 25.01 -12.98
CA LEU A 12 -4.26 25.14 -13.35
C LEU A 12 -4.05 24.91 -14.85
N GLN A 13 -3.51 25.87 -15.60
CA GLN A 13 -3.13 25.67 -17.00
C GLN A 13 -1.71 25.12 -17.09
N LEU A 14 -1.55 23.92 -17.65
CA LEU A 14 -0.26 23.29 -17.94
C LEU A 14 0.03 23.40 -19.43
N THR A 15 1.30 23.57 -19.78
CA THR A 15 1.72 23.48 -21.18
C THR A 15 1.52 22.05 -21.69
N ARG A 16 1.51 21.88 -23.01
CA ARG A 16 1.32 20.56 -23.65
C ARG A 16 2.40 19.58 -23.21
N GLU A 17 3.62 20.07 -23.05
CA GLU A 17 4.81 19.36 -22.62
C GLU A 17 4.69 18.96 -21.14
N GLN A 18 4.32 19.90 -20.26
CA GLN A 18 4.11 19.64 -18.83
C GLN A 18 2.97 18.65 -18.59
N LEU A 19 1.85 18.78 -19.31
CA LEU A 19 0.74 17.84 -19.21
C LEU A 19 1.16 16.42 -19.62
N ARG A 20 1.97 16.31 -20.68
CA ARG A 20 2.49 15.02 -21.14
C ARG A 20 3.41 14.41 -20.09
N VAL A 21 4.33 15.17 -19.50
CA VAL A 21 5.21 14.72 -18.42
C VAL A 21 4.39 14.30 -17.19
N TYR A 22 3.45 15.14 -16.76
CA TYR A 22 2.53 14.87 -15.65
C TYR A 22 1.68 13.59 -15.84
N MET A 23 1.22 13.32 -17.06
CA MET A 23 0.49 12.08 -17.38
C MET A 23 1.39 10.84 -17.36
N MET A 24 2.69 10.97 -17.65
CA MET A 24 3.63 9.84 -17.67
C MET A 24 4.19 9.52 -16.28
N CYS A 25 4.33 10.52 -15.40
CA CYS A 25 4.78 10.37 -14.02
C CYS A 25 3.67 9.82 -13.13
N ASN A 26 3.56 8.49 -13.02
CA ASN A 26 2.53 7.80 -12.22
C ASN A 26 3.10 7.02 -11.03
N GLY A 27 4.24 7.43 -10.47
CA GLY A 27 4.86 6.74 -9.33
C GLY A 27 5.51 5.39 -9.67
N ARG A 28 5.55 5.00 -10.95
CA ARG A 28 6.12 3.73 -11.43
C ARG A 28 7.27 3.86 -12.42
N ARG A 29 7.55 5.08 -12.91
CA ARG A 29 8.50 5.31 -14.01
C ARG A 29 9.64 6.20 -13.55
N ALA A 30 10.86 5.79 -13.88
CA ALA A 30 12.06 6.58 -13.67
C ALA A 30 12.15 7.73 -14.69
N LEU A 31 12.92 8.76 -14.35
CA LEU A 31 13.19 9.92 -15.21
C LEU A 31 13.58 9.54 -16.64
N GLU A 32 14.42 8.51 -16.81
CA GLU A 32 14.92 8.06 -18.12
C GLU A 32 13.82 7.41 -18.97
N GLU A 33 12.90 6.65 -18.36
CA GLU A 33 11.75 6.10 -19.05
C GLU A 33 10.75 7.18 -19.48
N VAL A 34 10.56 8.20 -18.62
CA VAL A 34 9.72 9.35 -18.96
C VAL A 34 10.34 10.13 -20.12
N ALA A 35 11.66 10.29 -20.16
CA ALA A 35 12.36 10.91 -21.29
C ALA A 35 12.15 10.12 -22.60
N ALA A 36 12.30 8.79 -22.53
CA ALA A 36 12.14 7.91 -23.69
C ALA A 36 10.71 7.96 -24.27
N LEU A 37 9.70 8.06 -23.41
CA LEU A 37 8.29 8.10 -23.82
C LEU A 37 7.81 9.48 -24.26
N THR A 38 8.33 10.55 -23.66
CA THR A 38 7.93 11.92 -24.01
C THR A 38 8.64 12.45 -25.25
N ARG A 39 9.74 11.79 -25.68
CA ARG A 39 10.65 12.23 -26.76
C ARG A 39 11.14 13.68 -26.57
N LEU A 40 11.23 14.14 -25.33
CA LEU A 40 11.73 15.46 -24.99
C LEU A 40 13.24 15.40 -24.71
N PRO A 41 14.01 16.45 -25.07
CA PRO A 41 15.39 16.56 -24.64
C PRO A 41 15.47 16.68 -23.11
N LEU A 42 16.53 16.12 -22.50
CA LEU A 42 16.69 16.05 -21.05
C LEU A 42 16.56 17.41 -20.34
N GLY A 43 17.01 18.50 -20.98
CA GLY A 43 16.92 19.85 -20.43
C GLY A 43 15.49 20.35 -20.27
N GLU A 44 14.64 20.13 -21.28
CA GLU A 44 13.23 20.53 -21.21
C GLU A 44 12.41 19.64 -20.29
N LEU A 45 12.75 18.35 -20.23
CA LEU A 45 12.15 17.44 -19.25
C LEU A 45 12.47 17.88 -17.82
N GLN A 46 13.72 18.25 -17.53
CA GLN A 46 14.12 18.75 -16.21
C GLN A 46 13.42 20.07 -15.86
N SER A 47 13.28 20.99 -16.82
CA SER A 47 12.55 22.25 -16.61
C SER A 47 11.08 21.97 -16.31
N ALA A 48 10.42 21.15 -17.12
CA ALA A 48 9.01 20.78 -16.92
C ALA A 48 8.79 20.06 -15.59
N LEU A 49 9.72 19.19 -15.16
CA LEU A 49 9.65 18.53 -13.85
C LEU A 49 9.82 19.52 -12.70
N LYS A 50 10.72 20.49 -12.84
CA LYS A 50 10.91 21.55 -11.84
C LYS A 50 9.66 22.41 -11.71
N ASP A 51 9.06 22.80 -12.83
CA ASP A 51 7.80 23.55 -12.84
C ASP A 51 6.68 22.73 -12.18
N LEU A 52 6.53 21.45 -12.54
CA LEU A 52 5.51 20.57 -11.97
C LEU A 52 5.72 20.30 -10.47
N GLN A 53 6.96 20.25 -10.00
CA GLN A 53 7.29 20.17 -8.57
C GLN A 53 6.95 21.48 -7.84
N GLN A 54 7.29 22.64 -8.42
CA GLN A 54 6.95 23.95 -7.85
C GLN A 54 5.43 24.16 -7.76
N LEU A 55 4.68 23.59 -8.70
CA LEU A 55 3.22 23.59 -8.71
C LEU A 55 2.60 22.50 -7.80
N ASN A 56 3.42 21.77 -7.02
CA ASN A 56 3.00 20.67 -6.15
C ASN A 56 2.17 19.59 -6.87
N LEU A 57 2.43 19.36 -8.16
CA LEU A 57 1.76 18.35 -8.96
C LEU A 57 2.49 17.01 -9.00
N LEU A 58 3.80 17.05 -8.74
CA LEU A 58 4.65 15.87 -8.70
C LEU A 58 5.46 15.87 -7.42
N ALA A 59 5.40 14.76 -6.68
CA ALA A 59 6.30 14.49 -5.56
C ALA A 59 7.39 13.52 -6.02
N PRO A 60 8.67 13.74 -5.67
CA PRO A 60 9.67 12.70 -5.81
C PRO A 60 9.29 11.56 -4.86
N ALA A 61 8.78 10.46 -5.41
CA ALA A 61 8.52 9.26 -4.66
C ALA A 61 9.89 8.68 -4.28
N ALA A 62 10.19 8.76 -2.98
CA ALA A 62 11.31 8.04 -2.40
C ALA A 62 11.07 6.55 -2.66
N THR A 63 11.77 6.01 -3.65
CA THR A 63 11.93 4.56 -3.79
C THR A 63 12.42 4.01 -2.45
N PRO A 64 11.83 2.94 -1.89
CA PRO A 64 12.52 2.20 -0.85
C PRO A 64 13.79 1.63 -1.49
N ALA A 65 14.94 2.08 -0.95
CA ALA A 65 16.27 1.51 -1.07
C ALA A 65 16.73 0.99 -2.45
N ALA A 66 17.67 1.72 -3.03
CA ALA A 66 18.84 1.09 -3.66
C ALA A 66 20.10 1.76 -3.08
N PRO A 67 21.22 1.01 -3.05
CA PRO A 67 21.79 0.35 -1.89
C PRO A 67 22.39 1.32 -0.85
N ALA A 68 22.73 0.77 0.32
CA ALA A 68 23.55 1.39 1.35
C ALA A 68 24.64 2.31 0.79
N VAL A 69 24.45 3.62 0.91
CA VAL A 69 25.57 4.43 1.38
C VAL A 69 25.68 4.03 2.85
N PRO A 70 26.74 3.32 3.28
CA PRO A 70 26.93 3.09 4.70
C PRO A 70 26.87 4.47 5.35
N LEU A 71 25.92 4.68 6.26
CA LEU A 71 26.00 5.82 7.16
C LEU A 71 27.43 5.82 7.72
N PRO A 72 28.13 6.97 7.72
CA PRO A 72 29.49 7.01 8.23
C PRO A 72 29.48 6.36 9.61
N ALA A 73 30.34 5.37 9.81
CA ALA A 73 30.33 4.52 11.02
C ALA A 73 30.34 5.35 12.32
N GLN A 74 30.81 6.59 12.23
CA GLN A 74 30.73 7.61 13.28
C GLN A 74 29.28 7.91 13.71
N LEU A 75 28.39 8.19 12.77
CA LEU A 75 26.99 8.55 13.05
C LEU A 75 26.22 7.33 13.57
N GLN A 76 26.56 6.13 13.07
CA GLN A 76 25.98 4.88 13.56
C GLN A 76 26.43 4.58 15.00
N GLN A 77 27.71 4.79 15.34
CA GLN A 77 28.19 4.71 16.72
C GLN A 77 27.57 5.77 17.63
N GLN A 78 27.40 7.00 17.13
CA GLN A 78 26.86 8.09 17.92
C GLN A 78 25.39 7.85 18.29
N LEU A 79 24.56 7.38 17.34
CA LEU A 79 23.18 6.98 17.62
C LEU A 79 23.10 5.80 18.59
N MET A 80 23.98 4.81 18.45
CA MET A 80 24.01 3.66 19.36
C MET A 80 24.42 4.09 20.77
N GLN A 81 25.35 5.04 20.89
CA GLN A 81 25.82 5.56 22.17
C GLN A 81 24.77 6.47 22.83
N GLU A 82 24.03 7.25 22.06
CA GLU A 82 22.93 8.09 22.56
C GLU A 82 21.75 7.23 23.05
N ALA A 83 21.40 6.17 22.32
CA ALA A 83 20.40 5.20 22.76
C ALA A 83 20.82 4.45 24.03
N GLN A 84 22.10 4.05 24.12
CA GLN A 84 22.64 3.39 25.31
C GLN A 84 22.71 4.33 26.52
N ALA A 85 23.04 5.61 26.31
CA ALA A 85 23.03 6.63 27.34
C ALA A 85 21.61 6.91 27.84
N ALA A 86 20.61 6.96 26.96
CA ALA A 86 19.22 7.10 27.34
C ALA A 86 18.72 5.89 28.15
N LEU A 87 19.14 4.68 27.79
CA LEU A 87 18.80 3.47 28.54
C LEU A 87 19.44 3.46 29.94
N ASN A 88 20.69 3.92 30.06
CA ASN A 88 21.41 4.00 31.34
C ASN A 88 21.02 5.23 32.19
N ALA A 89 20.33 6.21 31.62
CA ALA A 89 19.86 7.42 32.31
C ALA A 89 18.44 7.28 32.89
N LEU A 90 17.77 6.13 32.68
CA LEU A 90 16.52 5.83 33.36
C LEU A 90 16.82 5.46 34.83
N PRO A 91 16.27 6.19 35.81
CA PRO A 91 16.41 5.84 37.23
C PRO A 91 15.62 4.56 37.55
N ASP A 92 16.26 3.64 38.26
CA ASP A 92 15.75 2.34 38.75
C ASP A 92 14.74 2.48 39.91
N ASP A 93 13.90 3.53 39.90
CA ASP A 93 13.00 3.83 41.03
C ASP A 93 11.62 4.30 40.52
N ALA A 94 10.89 3.36 39.92
CA ALA A 94 9.44 3.47 39.71
C ALA A 94 8.81 2.08 39.55
N LEU A 95 9.01 1.21 40.54
CA LEU A 95 8.12 0.07 40.77
C LEU A 95 7.05 0.47 41.79
N PRO A 96 5.79 0.70 41.38
CA PRO A 96 4.68 0.30 42.22
C PRO A 96 4.43 -1.18 41.96
N SER A 97 4.67 -2.00 42.98
CA SER A 97 4.13 -3.35 43.08
C SER A 97 2.61 -3.28 43.01
N ALA A 98 2.06 -3.51 41.82
CA ALA A 98 0.67 -3.87 41.65
C ALA A 98 0.67 -5.29 41.09
N GLU A 99 0.53 -6.26 42.00
CA GLU A 99 -0.14 -7.50 41.65
C GLU A 99 -1.45 -7.13 40.95
N VAL A 100 -1.68 -7.69 39.75
CA VAL A 100 -2.94 -8.31 39.31
C VAL A 100 -2.85 -8.61 37.81
N GLN A 101 -2.97 -9.91 37.53
CA GLN A 101 -3.40 -10.55 36.29
C GLN A 101 -2.50 -10.52 35.06
N ALA A 102 -2.05 -11.74 34.71
CA ALA A 102 -1.75 -12.14 33.35
C ALA A 102 -2.88 -11.70 32.40
N PRO A 103 -2.60 -10.93 31.35
CA PRO A 103 -3.56 -10.78 30.26
C PRO A 103 -3.75 -12.15 29.60
N PRO A 104 -4.99 -12.60 29.36
CA PRO A 104 -5.24 -13.80 28.58
C PRO A 104 -4.70 -13.56 27.16
N ALA A 105 -4.34 -14.66 26.50
CA ALA A 105 -3.89 -14.71 25.12
C ALA A 105 -4.54 -13.61 24.26
N ALA A 106 -3.70 -12.66 23.80
CA ALA A 106 -4.11 -11.70 22.81
C ALA A 106 -4.51 -12.48 21.55
N GLU A 107 -5.82 -12.70 21.40
CA GLU A 107 -6.45 -13.08 20.14
C GLU A 107 -5.91 -12.13 19.06
N LEU A 108 -5.14 -12.71 18.13
CA LEU A 108 -5.01 -12.16 16.79
C LEU A 108 -6.42 -11.81 16.31
N PRO A 109 -6.64 -10.64 15.68
CA PRO A 109 -7.97 -10.25 15.22
C PRO A 109 -8.56 -11.41 14.41
N PRO A 110 -9.80 -11.86 14.72
CA PRO A 110 -10.35 -13.06 14.11
C PRO A 110 -10.38 -12.83 12.60
N VAL A 111 -9.55 -13.58 11.89
CA VAL A 111 -9.58 -13.58 10.44
C VAL A 111 -10.99 -14.04 10.05
N PRO A 112 -11.72 -13.28 9.20
CA PRO A 112 -13.08 -13.59 8.85
C PRO A 112 -13.15 -15.00 8.25
N HIS A 113 -13.96 -15.86 8.88
CA HIS A 113 -13.98 -17.30 8.61
C HIS A 113 -15.37 -17.79 8.22
N THR A 114 -16.41 -16.95 8.34
CA THR A 114 -17.75 -17.26 7.82
C THR A 114 -17.98 -16.60 6.46
N LEU A 115 -18.77 -17.22 5.58
CA LEU A 115 -19.12 -16.66 4.26
C LEU A 115 -19.53 -15.16 4.30
N PRO A 116 -20.45 -14.71 5.19
CA PRO A 116 -20.84 -13.29 5.22
C PRO A 116 -19.68 -12.37 5.65
N GLU A 117 -18.82 -12.82 6.56
CA GLU A 117 -17.65 -12.05 7.00
C GLU A 117 -16.59 -11.97 5.90
N ILE A 118 -16.30 -13.10 5.23
CA ILE A 118 -15.38 -13.15 4.09
C ILE A 118 -15.87 -12.21 2.98
N SER A 119 -17.17 -12.27 2.66
CA SER A 119 -17.79 -11.42 1.66
C SER A 119 -17.72 -9.94 2.04
N ALA A 120 -17.97 -9.60 3.31
CA ALA A 120 -17.85 -8.24 3.82
C ALA A 120 -16.41 -7.73 3.77
N HIS A 121 -15.44 -8.56 4.13
CA HIS A 121 -14.02 -8.23 4.10
C HIS A 121 -13.53 -7.97 2.68
N LEU A 122 -13.85 -8.84 1.72
CA LEU A 122 -13.49 -8.65 0.30
C LEU A 122 -14.12 -7.39 -0.30
N ARG A 123 -15.36 -7.06 0.09
CA ARG A 123 -16.00 -5.80 -0.31
C ARG A 123 -15.25 -4.59 0.26
N GLY A 124 -14.81 -4.65 1.51
CA GLY A 124 -13.99 -3.61 2.14
C GLY A 124 -12.72 -3.35 1.34
N VAL A 125 -11.96 -4.41 1.03
CA VAL A 125 -10.73 -4.33 0.23
C VAL A 125 -10.99 -3.71 -1.15
N LEU A 126 -12.07 -4.08 -1.82
CA LEU A 126 -12.44 -3.50 -3.11
C LEU A 126 -12.81 -2.02 -3.00
N THR A 127 -13.62 -1.64 -2.01
CA THR A 127 -14.04 -0.25 -1.82
C THR A 127 -12.87 0.65 -1.42
N GLU A 128 -11.95 0.17 -0.59
CA GLU A 128 -10.76 0.91 -0.20
C GLU A 128 -9.85 1.20 -1.40
N HIS A 129 -9.60 0.20 -2.25
CA HIS A 129 -8.67 0.37 -3.37
C HIS A 129 -9.30 0.92 -4.66
N LEU A 130 -10.59 0.70 -4.91
CA LEU A 130 -11.27 1.08 -6.16
C LEU A 130 -12.32 2.17 -5.97
N GLY A 131 -12.69 2.52 -4.75
CA GLY A 131 -13.73 3.50 -4.44
C GLY A 131 -15.05 3.20 -5.15
N GLY A 132 -15.61 4.20 -5.86
CA GLY A 132 -16.85 4.04 -6.61
C GLY A 132 -16.79 3.02 -7.76
N ARG A 133 -15.59 2.68 -8.27
CA ARG A 133 -15.43 1.64 -9.32
C ARG A 133 -15.60 0.22 -8.79
N ALA A 134 -15.66 0.05 -7.46
CA ALA A 134 -15.90 -1.23 -6.81
C ALA A 134 -17.35 -1.73 -6.97
N ALA A 135 -18.32 -0.85 -7.23
CA ALA A 135 -19.76 -1.16 -7.22
C ALA A 135 -20.17 -2.44 -7.97
N PRO A 136 -19.76 -2.68 -9.24
CA PRO A 136 -20.12 -3.90 -9.95
C PRO A 136 -19.48 -5.16 -9.36
N TYR A 137 -18.32 -5.04 -8.72
CA TYR A 137 -17.58 -6.15 -8.12
C TYR A 137 -18.16 -6.51 -6.74
N VAL A 138 -18.53 -5.49 -5.96
CA VAL A 138 -19.22 -5.62 -4.69
C VAL A 138 -20.58 -6.30 -4.86
N ALA A 139 -21.34 -5.93 -5.91
CA ALA A 139 -22.60 -6.58 -6.24
C ALA A 139 -22.44 -8.06 -6.61
N GLN A 140 -21.39 -8.41 -7.38
CA GLN A 140 -21.10 -9.80 -7.74
C GLN A 140 -20.69 -10.66 -6.54
N ILE A 141 -19.85 -10.13 -5.63
CA ILE A 141 -19.49 -10.83 -4.39
C ILE A 141 -20.71 -11.04 -3.49
N SER A 142 -21.60 -10.04 -3.40
CA SER A 142 -22.82 -10.12 -2.59
C SER A 142 -23.86 -11.10 -3.16
N ALA A 143 -23.74 -11.47 -4.44
CA ALA A 143 -24.63 -12.42 -5.09
C ALA A 143 -24.20 -13.88 -4.93
N CYS A 144 -22.96 -14.15 -4.49
CA CYS A 144 -22.48 -15.50 -4.22
C CYS A 144 -23.19 -16.09 -3.00
N ARG A 145 -23.68 -17.32 -3.13
CA ARG A 145 -24.38 -18.03 -2.04
C ARG A 145 -23.47 -18.96 -1.26
N ASP A 146 -22.40 -19.41 -1.90
CA ASP A 146 -21.50 -20.43 -1.35
C ASP A 146 -20.01 -20.07 -1.54
N LEU A 147 -19.18 -20.63 -0.66
CA LEU A 147 -17.73 -20.39 -0.64
C LEU A 147 -17.06 -20.89 -1.94
N THR A 148 -17.61 -21.92 -2.55
CA THR A 148 -17.15 -22.49 -3.84
C THR A 148 -17.39 -21.53 -5.00
N GLU A 149 -18.56 -20.88 -5.06
CA GLU A 149 -18.86 -19.88 -6.09
C GLU A 149 -17.92 -18.67 -5.94
N LEU A 150 -17.74 -18.23 -4.68
CA LEU A 150 -16.84 -17.15 -4.34
C LEU A 150 -15.38 -17.50 -4.73
N GLY A 151 -14.96 -18.75 -4.48
CA GLY A 151 -13.64 -19.28 -4.86
C GLY A 151 -13.38 -19.34 -6.35
N ALA A 152 -14.41 -19.51 -7.18
CA ALA A 152 -14.27 -19.45 -8.64
C ALA A 152 -14.28 -18.01 -9.18
N LEU A 153 -15.05 -17.12 -8.53
CA LEU A 153 -15.29 -15.74 -8.97
C LEU A 153 -14.14 -14.80 -8.58
N VAL A 154 -13.72 -14.82 -7.32
CA VAL A 154 -12.71 -13.90 -6.75
C VAL A 154 -11.37 -13.93 -7.50
N PRO A 155 -10.75 -15.08 -7.84
CA PRO A 155 -9.50 -15.10 -8.59
C PRO A 155 -9.65 -14.57 -10.02
N LYS A 156 -10.79 -14.81 -10.69
CA LYS A 156 -11.08 -14.23 -12.02
C LYS A 156 -11.24 -12.71 -11.92
N MET A 157 -11.95 -12.23 -10.90
CA MET A 157 -12.10 -10.80 -10.64
C MET A 157 -10.77 -10.15 -10.28
N ALA A 158 -9.98 -10.76 -9.41
CA ALA A 158 -8.64 -10.30 -9.03
C ALA A 158 -7.74 -10.16 -10.26
N ALA A 159 -7.71 -11.16 -11.16
CA ALA A 159 -6.95 -11.08 -12.41
C ALA A 159 -7.43 -9.94 -13.31
N LYS A 160 -8.76 -9.78 -13.48
CA LYS A 160 -9.33 -8.70 -14.29
C LYS A 160 -9.00 -7.32 -13.70
N ILE A 161 -9.11 -7.15 -12.39
CA ILE A 161 -8.77 -5.90 -11.70
C ILE A 161 -7.26 -5.62 -11.83
N LYS A 162 -6.43 -6.65 -11.65
CA LYS A 162 -4.97 -6.55 -11.76
C LYS A 162 -4.52 -6.10 -13.14
N LEU A 163 -5.17 -6.60 -14.20
CA LEU A 163 -4.82 -6.30 -15.60
C LEU A 163 -5.41 -4.98 -16.11
N VAL A 164 -6.65 -4.65 -15.73
CA VAL A 164 -7.43 -3.58 -16.39
C VAL A 164 -7.55 -2.32 -15.52
N ILE A 165 -7.46 -2.45 -14.19
CA ILE A 165 -7.80 -1.34 -13.28
C ILE A 165 -6.62 -0.93 -12.41
N HIS A 166 -6.20 -1.81 -11.50
CA HIS A 166 -5.17 -1.48 -10.53
C HIS A 166 -4.51 -2.76 -10.01
N GLU A 167 -3.22 -2.89 -10.26
CA GLU A 167 -2.45 -4.10 -9.94
C GLU A 167 -2.51 -4.44 -8.45
N GLN A 168 -2.36 -3.42 -7.60
CA GLN A 168 -2.33 -3.57 -6.15
C GLN A 168 -3.70 -3.95 -5.59
N ALA A 169 -4.79 -3.45 -6.18
CA ALA A 169 -6.14 -3.83 -5.78
C ALA A 169 -6.44 -5.29 -6.11
N GLY A 170 -5.98 -5.75 -7.28
CA GLY A 170 -6.12 -7.14 -7.70
C GLY A 170 -5.29 -8.11 -6.85
N SER A 171 -4.08 -7.70 -6.42
CA SER A 171 -3.26 -8.52 -5.51
C SER A 171 -3.88 -8.58 -4.11
N ALA A 172 -4.23 -7.42 -3.53
CA ALA A 172 -4.85 -7.34 -2.21
C ALA A 172 -6.13 -8.19 -2.11
N LEU A 173 -6.97 -8.18 -3.15
CA LEU A 173 -8.17 -9.02 -3.19
C LEU A 173 -7.84 -10.52 -3.15
N LYS A 174 -6.81 -10.94 -3.90
CA LYS A 174 -6.39 -12.34 -3.95
C LYS A 174 -5.78 -12.79 -2.62
N ASP A 175 -4.92 -11.96 -2.03
CA ASP A 175 -4.25 -12.26 -0.78
C ASP A 175 -5.26 -12.30 0.39
N ALA A 176 -6.18 -11.33 0.45
CA ALA A 176 -7.26 -11.31 1.44
C ALA A 176 -8.14 -12.57 1.34
N PHE A 177 -8.49 -12.99 0.12
CA PHE A 177 -9.29 -14.21 -0.08
C PHE A 177 -8.55 -15.49 0.32
N ALA A 178 -7.25 -15.59 0.01
CA ALA A 178 -6.43 -16.73 0.41
C ALA A 178 -6.32 -16.83 1.94
N GLN A 179 -6.16 -15.70 2.64
CA GLN A 179 -6.12 -15.65 4.10
C GLN A 179 -7.47 -16.06 4.72
N CYS A 180 -8.59 -15.60 4.15
CA CYS A 180 -9.93 -16.00 4.55
C CYS A 180 -10.19 -17.51 4.39
N LEU A 181 -9.75 -18.09 3.28
CA LEU A 181 -9.86 -19.53 3.02
C LEU A 181 -9.02 -20.36 4.00
N ALA A 182 -7.80 -19.92 4.27
CA ALA A 182 -6.93 -20.57 5.25
C ALA A 182 -7.56 -20.53 6.66
N ALA A 183 -8.17 -19.41 7.05
CA ALA A 183 -8.88 -19.28 8.32
C ALA A 183 -10.14 -20.16 8.40
N HIS A 184 -10.93 -20.25 7.32
CA HIS A 184 -12.07 -21.16 7.23
C HIS A 184 -11.64 -22.64 7.37
N ALA A 185 -10.59 -23.05 6.66
CA ALA A 185 -10.07 -24.41 6.75
C ALA A 185 -9.51 -24.75 8.14
N ALA A 186 -8.84 -23.80 8.79
CA ALA A 186 -8.36 -23.96 10.16
C ALA A 186 -9.50 -24.11 11.18
N GLN A 187 -10.59 -23.36 11.00
CA GLN A 187 -11.81 -23.47 11.80
C GLN A 187 -12.52 -24.82 11.62
N GLU A 188 -12.63 -25.32 10.38
CA GLU A 188 -13.16 -26.66 10.13
C GLU A 188 -12.30 -27.76 10.77
N ALA A 189 -10.97 -27.63 10.67
CA ALA A 189 -10.04 -28.59 11.28
C ALA A 189 -10.07 -28.59 12.81
N ALA A 190 -10.35 -27.44 13.45
CA ALA A 190 -10.51 -27.36 14.90
C ALA A 190 -11.85 -27.93 15.40
N ARG A 191 -12.81 -28.15 14.50
CA ARG A 191 -14.16 -28.63 14.81
C ARG A 191 -14.36 -30.13 14.53
N ALA A 192 -13.43 -30.76 13.81
CA ALA A 192 -13.38 -32.19 13.48
C ALA A 192 -12.61 -32.99 14.55
#